data_AF-A0A4U1D4K5-F1
#
_entry.id   AF-A0A4U1D4K5-F1
#
_cell.length_a   1.000
_cell.length_b   1.000
_cell.length_c   1.000
_cell.angle_alpha   90.00
_cell.angle_beta   90.00
_cell.angle_gamma   90.00
#
_symmetry.space_group_name_H-M   'P 1'
#
loop_
_entity.id
_entity.type
_entity.pdbx_description
1 polymer ?
#
loop_
_entity_poly.entity_id
_entity_poly.type
_entity_poly.pdbx_seq_one_letter_code
_entity_poly.pdbx_strand_id
1 'polypeptide(L)'
;MMQSSFRKIFWGLLLILLEIHIVVIDILPDPLGYFLVFSGVSALEMEKNASGDRNKVKTMALALLFISIPTIFVQNTPNEVVSPYSIWPTYMTGLGILKLVLVFYLLKFMTRIAQEWGVGELVKRTEQTGKVYITATLIVILIQSFLVNLTEGWATGLSVVTIIVSLIMEVTLLILVHKFGKVPPVTVQES
;
A
#
# COMPACT_ATOMS: atom_id res chain seq x y z
N MET A 1 -0.24 -10.34 21.21
CA MET A 1 -0.13 -11.15 19.97
C MET A 1 -0.97 -10.48 18.90
N MET A 2 -0.53 -10.41 17.64
CA MET A 2 -1.30 -9.71 16.58
C MET A 2 -2.46 -10.60 16.10
N GLN A 3 -3.64 -10.02 15.87
CA GLN A 3 -4.73 -10.70 15.18
C GLN A 3 -4.26 -11.26 13.82
N SER A 4 -4.61 -12.51 13.53
CA SER A 4 -4.15 -13.25 12.35
C SER A 4 -4.44 -12.50 11.04
N SER A 5 -5.60 -11.84 10.95
CA SER A 5 -6.04 -11.13 9.75
C SER A 5 -5.24 -9.86 9.48
N PHE A 6 -5.00 -9.02 10.51
CA PHE A 6 -4.13 -7.83 10.40
C PHE A 6 -2.68 -8.20 10.15
N ARG A 7 -2.22 -9.34 10.66
CA ARG A 7 -0.87 -9.86 10.38
C ARG A 7 -0.68 -10.14 8.89
N LYS A 8 -1.67 -10.72 8.23
CA LYS A 8 -1.62 -10.92 6.77
C LYS A 8 -1.55 -9.59 6.02
N ILE A 9 -2.38 -8.61 6.41
CA ILE A 9 -2.34 -7.26 5.80
C ILE A 9 -0.96 -6.61 5.99
N PHE A 10 -0.41 -6.68 7.20
CA PHE A 10 0.91 -6.13 7.52
C PHE A 10 2.00 -6.74 6.66
N TRP A 11 2.08 -8.08 6.60
CA TRP A 11 3.07 -8.76 5.75
C TRP A 11 2.86 -8.50 4.27
N GLY A 12 1.60 -8.37 3.84
CA GLY A 12 1.28 -8.02 2.46
C GLY A 12 1.84 -6.66 2.06
N LEU A 13 1.56 -5.63 2.87
CA LEU A 13 2.12 -4.28 2.66
C LEU A 13 3.63 -4.24 2.83
N LEU A 14 4.19 -5.05 3.74
CA LEU A 14 5.63 -5.12 3.96
C LEU A 14 6.32 -5.70 2.73
N LEU A 15 5.77 -6.74 2.10
CA LEU A 15 6.31 -7.30 0.85
C LEU A 15 6.22 -6.31 -0.32
N ILE A 16 5.15 -5.52 -0.39
CA ILE A 16 5.01 -4.47 -1.42
C ILE A 16 6.01 -3.32 -1.19
N LEU A 17 6.36 -3.00 0.07
CA LEU A 17 7.37 -2.00 0.40
C LEU A 17 8.79 -2.54 0.15
N LEU A 18 9.03 -3.75 0.63
CA LEU A 18 10.27 -4.49 0.48
C LEU A 18 10.25 -5.11 -0.91
N GLU A 19 10.36 -4.29 -1.95
CA GLU A 19 10.78 -4.72 -3.28
C GLU A 19 12.24 -5.23 -3.14
N ILE A 20 12.40 -6.38 -2.48
CA ILE A 20 13.69 -6.94 -2.09
C ILE A 20 14.24 -7.66 -3.31
N HIS A 21 15.20 -7.03 -3.98
CA HIS A 21 16.15 -7.71 -4.87
C HIS A 21 17.24 -8.39 -4.03
N ILE A 22 16.92 -9.49 -3.34
CA ILE A 22 17.97 -10.42 -2.92
C ILE A 22 18.41 -11.14 -4.18
N VAL A 23 19.54 -10.66 -4.74
CA VAL A 23 20.47 -11.13 -5.78
C VAL A 23 20.28 -12.52 -6.45
N VAL A 24 19.54 -13.48 -5.88
CA VAL A 24 19.40 -14.86 -6.39
C VAL A 24 17.95 -15.40 -6.37
N ILE A 25 16.96 -14.75 -5.72
CA ILE A 25 15.59 -15.27 -5.67
C ILE A 25 14.54 -14.18 -5.92
N ASP A 26 14.02 -14.12 -7.15
CA ASP A 26 12.87 -13.30 -7.56
C ASP A 26 11.55 -13.81 -6.98
N ILE A 27 11.36 -13.65 -5.67
CA ILE A 27 10.11 -14.05 -5.01
C ILE A 27 9.09 -12.94 -5.17
N LEU A 28 8.33 -12.96 -6.27
CA LEU A 28 6.97 -12.42 -6.45
C LEU A 28 6.48 -11.37 -5.40
N PRO A 29 7.19 -10.26 -5.13
CA PRO A 29 6.95 -9.52 -3.88
C PRO A 29 5.57 -8.86 -3.92
N ASP A 30 5.25 -8.23 -5.05
CA ASP A 30 4.01 -7.48 -5.21
C ASP A 30 2.78 -8.37 -5.34
N PRO A 31 2.71 -9.38 -6.25
CA PRO A 31 1.53 -10.23 -6.34
C PRO A 31 1.25 -10.99 -5.05
N LEU A 32 2.29 -11.48 -4.36
CA LEU A 32 2.13 -12.12 -3.06
C LEU A 32 1.72 -11.12 -1.99
N GLY A 33 2.26 -9.91 -2.02
CA GLY A 33 1.88 -8.83 -1.15
C GLY A 33 0.39 -8.47 -1.27
N TYR A 34 -0.09 -8.28 -2.50
CA TYR A 34 -1.50 -8.03 -2.78
C TYR A 34 -2.39 -9.21 -2.41
N PHE A 35 -1.93 -10.46 -2.63
CA PHE A 35 -2.63 -11.66 -2.17
C PHE A 35 -2.79 -11.69 -0.64
N LEU A 36 -1.75 -11.35 0.10
CA LEU A 36 -1.79 -11.31 1.57
C LEU A 36 -2.73 -10.21 2.08
N VAL A 37 -2.73 -9.03 1.45
CA VAL A 37 -3.72 -7.97 1.75
C VAL A 37 -5.14 -8.49 1.50
N PHE A 38 -5.40 -9.09 0.34
CA PHE A 38 -6.69 -9.68 0.01
C PHE A 38 -7.13 -10.75 1.03
N SER A 39 -6.23 -11.68 1.37
CA SER A 39 -6.49 -12.77 2.33
C SER A 39 -6.75 -12.23 3.74
N GLY A 40 -5.98 -11.23 4.17
CA GLY A 40 -6.14 -10.58 5.47
C GLY A 40 -7.47 -9.87 5.60
N VAL A 41 -7.84 -9.04 4.62
CA VAL A 41 -9.13 -8.34 4.59
C VAL A 41 -10.30 -9.32 4.45
N SER A 42 -10.12 -10.42 3.73
CA SER A 42 -11.13 -11.48 3.60
C SER A 42 -11.33 -12.27 4.89
N ALA A 43 -10.33 -12.32 5.78
CA ALA A 43 -10.42 -13.02 7.06
C ALA A 43 -10.94 -12.15 8.22
N LEU A 44 -11.26 -10.86 7.99
CA LEU A 44 -11.89 -10.01 9.00
C LEU A 44 -13.41 -10.21 9.00
N GLU A 45 -13.97 -10.60 10.13
CA GLU A 45 -15.42 -10.62 10.36
C GLU A 45 -15.88 -9.20 10.70
N MET A 46 -16.89 -8.69 9.98
CA MET A 46 -17.46 -7.36 10.21
C MET A 46 -18.96 -7.38 9.91
N GLU A 47 -19.66 -6.42 10.50
CA GLU A 47 -21.08 -6.20 10.22
C GLU A 47 -21.34 -5.85 8.75
N LYS A 48 -22.58 -6.09 8.30
CA LYS A 48 -23.02 -5.83 6.92
C LYS A 48 -22.72 -4.40 6.44
N ASN A 49 -22.74 -3.40 7.34
CA ASN A 49 -22.58 -2.00 7.00
C ASN A 49 -21.14 -1.63 6.55
N ALA A 50 -20.11 -2.31 7.06
CA ALA A 50 -18.72 -2.10 6.62
C ALA A 50 -18.34 -2.87 5.35
N SER A 51 -19.21 -3.78 4.87
CA SER A 51 -18.96 -4.66 3.73
C SER A 51 -18.59 -3.91 2.44
N GLY A 52 -19.14 -2.71 2.23
CA GLY A 52 -18.89 -1.92 1.01
C GLY A 52 -17.43 -1.50 0.82
N ASP A 53 -16.76 -1.00 1.86
CA ASP A 53 -15.35 -0.59 1.75
C ASP A 53 -14.42 -1.81 1.79
N ARG A 54 -14.78 -2.87 2.54
CA ARG A 54 -14.09 -4.16 2.51
C ARG A 54 -14.00 -4.74 1.11
N ASN A 55 -15.12 -4.74 0.38
CA ASN A 55 -15.18 -5.27 -0.99
C ASN A 55 -14.31 -4.44 -1.93
N LYS A 56 -14.26 -3.12 -1.78
CA LYS A 56 -13.37 -2.27 -2.60
C LYS A 56 -11.90 -2.60 -2.39
N VAL A 57 -11.47 -2.80 -1.14
CA VAL A 57 -10.10 -3.23 -0.83
C VAL A 57 -9.82 -4.59 -1.46
N LYS A 58 -10.74 -5.57 -1.31
CA LYS A 58 -10.60 -6.90 -1.90
C LYS A 58 -10.50 -6.86 -3.42
N THR A 59 -11.40 -6.15 -4.09
CA THR A 59 -11.40 -6.03 -5.56
C THR A 59 -10.13 -5.35 -6.05
N MET A 60 -9.69 -4.27 -5.37
CA MET A 60 -8.47 -3.57 -5.76
C MET A 60 -7.21 -4.42 -5.52
N ALA A 61 -7.11 -5.11 -4.39
CA ALA A 61 -6.00 -6.02 -4.11
C ALA A 61 -5.96 -7.18 -5.10
N LEU A 62 -7.13 -7.74 -5.47
CA LEU A 62 -7.21 -8.80 -6.46
C LEU A 62 -6.85 -8.29 -7.87
N ALA A 63 -7.29 -7.10 -8.25
CA ALA A 63 -6.90 -6.48 -9.52
C ALA A 63 -5.38 -6.24 -9.58
N LEU A 64 -4.82 -5.64 -8.54
CA LEU A 64 -3.38 -5.38 -8.43
C LEU A 64 -2.56 -6.66 -8.44
N LEU A 65 -3.03 -7.74 -7.81
CA LEU A 65 -2.38 -9.06 -7.86
C LEU A 65 -2.14 -9.52 -9.30
N PHE A 66 -3.15 -9.40 -10.17
CA PHE A 66 -3.00 -9.82 -11.57
C PHE A 66 -2.25 -8.78 -12.41
N ILE A 67 -2.55 -7.49 -12.20
CA ILE A 67 -1.94 -6.40 -12.97
C ILE A 67 -0.45 -6.32 -12.67
N SER A 68 0.03 -6.67 -11.47
CA SER A 68 1.45 -6.62 -11.13
C SER A 68 2.25 -7.83 -11.60
N ILE A 69 1.65 -8.88 -12.17
CA ILE A 69 2.39 -10.07 -12.65
C ILE A 69 3.53 -9.72 -13.63
N PRO A 70 3.37 -8.81 -14.61
CA PRO A 70 4.46 -8.44 -15.50
C PRO A 70 5.72 -7.89 -14.80
N THR A 71 5.62 -7.37 -13.56
CA THR A 71 6.79 -6.88 -12.80
C THR A 71 7.81 -7.97 -12.54
N ILE A 72 7.38 -9.23 -12.45
CA ILE A 72 8.24 -10.40 -12.21
C ILE A 72 9.18 -10.66 -13.40
N PHE A 73 8.72 -10.42 -14.63
CA PHE A 73 9.44 -10.83 -15.83
C PHE A 73 10.35 -9.73 -16.37
N VAL A 74 9.88 -8.48 -16.38
CA VAL A 74 10.57 -7.37 -17.05
C VAL A 74 11.70 -6.78 -16.19
N GLN A 75 11.63 -6.91 -14.87
CA GLN A 75 12.73 -6.47 -13.99
C GLN A 75 14.03 -7.27 -14.23
N ASN A 76 13.94 -8.46 -14.83
CA ASN A 76 15.07 -9.34 -15.13
C ASN A 76 15.72 -9.11 -16.50
N THR A 77 15.24 -8.12 -17.26
CA THR A 77 15.75 -7.78 -18.59
C THR A 77 16.28 -6.34 -18.62
N PRO A 78 17.53 -6.10 -18.16
CA PRO A 78 18.11 -4.74 -18.04
C PRO A 78 18.11 -3.95 -19.35
N ASN A 79 18.18 -4.62 -20.49
CA ASN A 79 18.36 -3.99 -21.80
C ASN A 79 17.07 -3.38 -22.38
N GLU A 80 15.87 -3.77 -21.92
CA GLU A 80 14.59 -3.24 -22.43
C GLU A 80 14.04 -2.05 -21.62
N VAL A 81 14.53 -1.88 -20.38
CA VAL A 81 14.06 -0.84 -19.45
C VAL A 81 14.62 0.55 -19.80
N VAL A 82 15.75 0.62 -20.51
CA VAL A 82 16.49 1.87 -20.77
C VAL A 82 16.12 2.53 -22.12
N SER A 83 15.21 1.92 -22.90
CA SER A 83 14.76 2.54 -24.16
C SER A 83 13.89 3.78 -23.88
N PRO A 84 14.16 4.93 -24.51
CA PRO A 84 13.32 6.14 -24.38
C PRO A 84 11.89 5.96 -24.93
N TYR A 85 11.62 4.86 -25.64
CA TYR A 85 10.28 4.46 -26.12
C TYR A 85 9.63 3.37 -25.25
N SER A 86 10.23 3.00 -24.12
CA SER A 86 9.69 1.97 -23.25
C SER A 86 8.39 2.42 -22.61
N ILE A 87 7.35 1.58 -22.68
CA ILE A 87 6.09 1.77 -21.96
C ILE A 87 6.23 1.51 -20.45
N TRP A 88 7.38 0.97 -20.04
CA TRP A 88 7.63 0.51 -18.67
C TRP A 88 7.48 1.60 -17.60
N PRO A 89 8.03 2.81 -17.76
CA PRO A 89 7.86 3.88 -16.77
C PRO A 89 6.37 4.23 -16.60
N THR A 90 5.61 4.33 -17.69
CA THR A 90 4.17 4.61 -17.65
C THR A 90 3.40 3.50 -16.93
N TYR A 91 3.73 2.24 -17.20
CA TYR A 91 3.15 1.09 -16.52
C TYR A 91 3.43 1.12 -15.00
N MET A 92 4.66 1.42 -14.60
CA MET A 92 5.05 1.54 -13.19
C MET A 92 4.35 2.70 -12.47
N THR A 93 4.23 3.85 -13.13
CA THR A 93 3.43 4.96 -12.59
C THR A 93 1.96 4.56 -12.43
N GLY A 94 1.39 3.84 -13.40
CA GLY A 94 0.02 3.32 -13.32
C GLY A 94 -0.18 2.37 -12.14
N LEU A 95 0.75 1.45 -11.91
CA LEU A 95 0.74 0.57 -10.74
C LEU A 95 0.80 1.37 -9.42
N GLY A 96 1.67 2.39 -9.36
CA GLY A 96 1.76 3.27 -8.19
C GLY A 96 0.45 4.00 -7.88
N ILE A 97 -0.26 4.47 -8.91
CA ILE A 97 -1.59 5.10 -8.76
C ILE A 97 -2.63 4.09 -8.27
N LEU A 98 -2.66 2.88 -8.85
CA LEU A 98 -3.59 1.83 -8.40
C LEU A 98 -3.32 1.41 -6.95
N LYS A 99 -2.05 1.30 -6.56
CA LYS A 99 -1.63 1.05 -5.18
C LYS A 99 -2.10 2.17 -4.25
N LEU A 100 -2.00 3.43 -4.65
CA LEU A 100 -2.52 4.56 -3.88
C LEU A 100 -4.03 4.43 -3.66
N VAL A 101 -4.78 4.00 -4.68
CA VAL A 101 -6.23 3.73 -4.55
C VAL A 101 -6.51 2.55 -3.61
N LEU A 102 -5.70 1.49 -3.65
CA LEU A 102 -5.78 0.39 -2.68
C LEU A 102 -5.61 0.89 -1.25
N VAL A 103 -4.55 1.67 -0.99
CA VAL A 103 -4.25 2.20 0.36
C VAL A 103 -5.35 3.16 0.81
N PHE A 104 -5.90 3.98 -0.09
CA PHE A 104 -7.04 4.84 0.22
C PHE A 104 -8.24 4.03 0.73
N TYR A 105 -8.64 2.97 0.02
CA TYR A 105 -9.74 2.12 0.47
C TYR A 105 -9.39 1.36 1.74
N LEU A 106 -8.14 0.92 1.91
CA LEU A 106 -7.69 0.21 3.10
C LEU A 106 -7.79 1.11 4.34
N LEU A 107 -7.34 2.36 4.25
CA LEU A 107 -7.43 3.31 5.35
C LEU A 107 -8.88 3.66 5.68
N LYS A 108 -9.73 3.85 4.67
CA LYS A 108 -11.17 4.07 4.89
C LYS A 108 -11.83 2.87 5.58
N PHE A 109 -11.47 1.66 5.17
CA PHE A 109 -11.91 0.42 5.79
C PHE A 109 -11.43 0.29 7.24
N MET A 110 -10.16 0.59 7.52
CA MET A 110 -9.60 0.59 8.87
C MET A 110 -10.25 1.65 9.77
N THR A 111 -10.60 2.83 9.24
CA THR A 111 -11.35 3.84 10.00
C THR A 111 -12.70 3.29 10.44
N ARG A 112 -13.42 2.56 9.57
CA ARG A 112 -14.69 1.91 9.92
C ARG A 112 -14.52 0.84 10.99
N ILE A 113 -13.48 0.01 10.90
CA ILE A 113 -13.15 -0.97 11.96
C ILE A 113 -12.95 -0.27 13.29
N ALA A 114 -12.16 0.82 13.31
CA ALA A 114 -11.91 1.56 14.53
C ALA A 114 -13.18 2.21 15.11
N GLN A 115 -14.13 2.63 14.25
CA GLN A 115 -15.43 3.14 14.65
C GLN A 115 -16.31 2.05 15.26
N GLU A 116 -16.38 0.87 14.64
CA GLU A 116 -17.13 -0.29 15.16
C GLU A 116 -16.58 -0.78 16.50
N TRP A 117 -15.25 -0.74 16.67
CA TRP A 117 -14.62 -1.08 17.96
C TRP A 117 -14.75 0.02 19.01
N GLY A 118 -15.31 1.19 18.69
CA GLY A 118 -15.46 2.31 19.63
C GLY A 118 -14.14 2.97 20.04
N VAL A 119 -13.03 2.74 19.33
CA VAL A 119 -11.69 3.23 19.71
C VAL A 119 -11.42 4.57 19.03
N GLY A 120 -11.95 5.66 19.61
CA GLY A 120 -11.89 7.01 19.02
C GLY A 120 -10.47 7.53 18.73
N GLU A 121 -9.46 7.14 19.52
CA GLU A 121 -8.06 7.46 19.23
C GLU A 121 -7.59 6.84 17.91
N LEU A 122 -7.99 5.58 17.65
CA LEU A 122 -7.60 4.84 16.46
C LEU A 122 -8.29 5.39 15.21
N VAL A 123 -9.54 5.86 15.34
CA VAL A 123 -10.26 6.59 14.28
C VAL A 123 -9.48 7.84 13.88
N LYS A 124 -9.23 8.74 14.84
CA LYS A 124 -8.51 10.01 14.58
C LYS A 124 -7.14 9.77 13.96
N ARG A 125 -6.39 8.81 14.50
CA ARG A 125 -5.05 8.48 14.01
C ARG A 125 -5.08 7.93 12.58
N THR A 126 -6.05 7.07 12.25
CA THR A 126 -6.19 6.51 10.90
C THR A 126 -6.55 7.59 9.89
N GLU A 127 -7.50 8.48 10.22
CA GLU A 127 -7.88 9.58 9.35
C GLU A 127 -6.73 10.57 9.12
N GLN A 128 -5.99 10.94 10.16
CA GLN A 128 -4.82 11.81 10.04
C GLN A 128 -3.73 11.15 9.20
N THR A 129 -3.42 9.88 9.47
CA THR A 129 -2.43 9.12 8.71
C THR A 129 -2.83 9.05 7.24
N GLY A 130 -4.11 8.82 6.93
CA GLY A 130 -4.59 8.79 5.56
C GLY A 130 -4.53 10.12 4.85
N LYS A 131 -4.88 11.23 5.51
CA LYS A 131 -4.72 12.56 4.91
C LYS A 131 -3.26 12.84 4.57
N VAL A 132 -2.34 12.58 5.49
CA VAL A 132 -0.90 12.80 5.27
C VAL A 132 -0.36 11.87 4.20
N TYR A 133 -0.67 10.57 4.25
CA TYR A 133 -0.18 9.58 3.29
C TYR A 133 -0.63 9.90 1.87
N ILE A 134 -1.93 10.13 1.66
CA ILE A 134 -2.47 10.41 0.33
C ILE A 134 -1.88 11.73 -0.21
N THR A 135 -1.83 12.78 0.62
CA THR A 135 -1.29 14.08 0.19
C THR A 135 0.20 13.98 -0.16
N ALA A 136 1.01 13.37 0.70
CA ALA A 136 2.44 13.20 0.46
C ALA A 136 2.71 12.36 -0.80
N THR A 137 1.98 11.25 -0.98
CA THR A 137 2.15 10.38 -2.14
C THR A 137 1.74 11.08 -3.44
N LEU A 138 0.65 11.86 -3.43
CA LEU A 138 0.26 12.68 -4.59
C LEU A 138 1.33 13.74 -4.92
N ILE A 139 1.89 14.41 -3.91
CA ILE A 139 2.99 15.36 -4.11
C ILE A 139 4.20 14.66 -4.73
N VAL A 140 4.57 13.47 -4.25
CA VAL A 140 5.66 12.68 -4.82
C VAL A 140 5.41 12.35 -6.29
N ILE A 141 4.22 11.84 -6.64
CA ILE A 141 3.86 11.51 -8.04
C ILE A 141 3.93 12.75 -8.93
N LEU A 142 3.45 13.91 -8.43
CA LEU A 142 3.55 15.17 -9.15
C LEU A 142 5.00 15.57 -9.37
N ILE A 143 5.84 15.58 -8.33
CA ILE A 143 7.27 15.91 -8.45
C ILE A 143 7.94 15.01 -9.48
N GLN A 144 7.70 13.70 -9.43
CA GLN A 144 8.27 12.72 -10.37
C GLN A 144 7.92 13.04 -11.83
N SER A 145 6.71 13.53 -12.09
CA SER A 145 6.28 13.93 -13.45
C SER A 145 7.05 15.13 -14.00
N PHE A 146 7.64 15.96 -13.14
CA PHE A 146 8.42 17.12 -13.54
C PHE A 146 9.94 16.90 -13.53
N LEU A 147 10.43 15.78 -12.96
CA LEU A 147 11.87 15.52 -12.84
C LEU A 147 12.61 15.53 -14.18
N VAL A 148 11.97 15.07 -15.26
CA VAL A 148 12.53 15.04 -16.62
C VAL A 148 12.85 16.44 -17.16
N ASN A 149 12.23 17.49 -16.63
CA ASN A 149 12.45 18.86 -17.06
C ASN A 149 13.54 19.59 -16.27
N LEU A 150 14.18 18.93 -15.29
CA LEU A 150 15.18 19.54 -14.42
C LEU A 150 16.60 19.16 -14.86
N THR A 151 17.59 19.97 -14.46
CA THR A 151 19.00 19.60 -14.64
C THR A 151 19.35 18.42 -13.74
N GLU A 152 20.33 17.62 -14.16
CA GLU A 152 20.69 16.34 -13.54
C GLU A 152 20.92 16.43 -12.01
N GLY A 153 21.62 17.47 -11.55
CA GLY A 153 21.88 17.69 -10.12
C GLY A 153 20.61 17.92 -9.29
N TRP A 154 19.69 18.76 -9.79
CA TRP A 154 18.40 19.01 -9.12
C TRP A 154 17.48 17.80 -9.19
N ALA A 155 17.42 17.12 -10.34
CA ALA A 155 16.63 15.92 -10.53
C ALA A 155 17.06 14.81 -9.56
N THR A 156 18.36 14.59 -9.42
CA THR A 156 18.94 13.60 -8.48
C THR A 156 18.61 13.97 -7.03
N GLY A 157 18.83 15.23 -6.63
CA GLY A 157 18.53 15.69 -5.28
C GLY A 157 17.06 15.52 -4.89
N LEU A 158 16.13 15.92 -5.76
CA LEU A 158 14.70 15.74 -5.52
C LEU A 158 14.28 14.28 -5.51
N SER A 159 14.87 13.44 -6.37
CA SER A 159 14.61 12.00 -6.38
C SER A 159 14.91 11.36 -5.03
N VAL A 160 16.08 11.65 -4.45
CA VAL A 160 16.46 11.16 -3.11
C VAL A 160 15.45 11.60 -2.04
N VAL A 161 15.02 12.86 -2.06
CA VAL A 161 14.01 13.37 -1.12
C VAL A 161 12.69 12.63 -1.28
N THR A 162 12.21 12.43 -2.51
CA THR A 162 10.94 11.72 -2.74
C THR A 162 10.99 10.26 -2.30
N ILE A 163 12.14 9.58 -2.45
CA ILE A 163 12.35 8.20 -1.97
C ILE A 163 12.23 8.15 -0.44
N ILE A 164 12.90 9.08 0.26
CA ILE A 164 12.87 9.14 1.73
C ILE A 164 11.44 9.40 2.22
N VAL A 165 10.73 10.37 1.62
CA VAL A 165 9.34 10.68 1.98
C VAL A 165 8.45 9.46 1.75
N SER A 166 8.59 8.78 0.61
CA SER A 166 7.81 7.57 0.29
C SER A 166 8.05 6.47 1.31
N LEU A 167 9.32 6.19 1.65
CA LEU A 167 9.68 5.18 2.64
C LEU A 167 9.06 5.50 4.02
N ILE A 168 9.16 6.76 4.47
CA ILE A 168 8.55 7.20 5.74
C ILE A 168 7.03 6.96 5.72
N MET A 169 6.36 7.29 4.62
CA MET A 169 4.91 7.13 4.50
C MET A 169 4.49 5.65 4.56
N GLU A 170 5.20 4.77 3.86
CA GLU A 170 4.92 3.35 3.90
C GLU A 170 5.20 2.71 5.27
N VAL A 171 6.31 3.09 5.92
CA VAL A 171 6.59 2.67 7.31
C VAL A 171 5.50 3.16 8.25
N THR A 172 5.01 4.39 8.06
CA THR A 172 3.89 4.93 8.85
C THR A 172 2.61 4.10 8.67
N LEU A 173 2.30 3.70 7.44
CA LEU A 173 1.18 2.82 7.13
C LEU A 173 1.34 1.44 7.82
N LEU A 174 2.53 0.85 7.75
CA LEU A 174 2.83 -0.43 8.41
C LEU A 174 2.66 -0.35 9.93
N ILE A 175 3.16 0.71 10.56
CA ILE A 175 2.99 0.96 12.00
C ILE A 175 1.51 1.06 12.37
N LEU A 176 0.70 1.72 11.53
CA LEU A 176 -0.74 1.84 11.74
C LEU A 176 -1.42 0.46 11.69
N VAL A 177 -1.17 -0.33 10.65
CA VAL A 177 -1.73 -1.69 10.52
C VAL A 177 -1.31 -2.58 11.69
N HIS A 178 -0.05 -2.50 12.12
CA HIS A 178 0.44 -3.22 13.29
C HIS A 178 -0.29 -2.82 14.57
N LYS A 179 -0.61 -1.53 14.74
CA LYS A 179 -1.39 -1.04 15.89
C LYS A 179 -2.80 -1.65 15.90
N PHE A 180 -3.48 -1.69 14.75
CA PHE A 180 -4.79 -2.33 14.64
C PHE A 180 -4.77 -3.79 15.06
N GLY A 181 -3.76 -4.54 14.63
CA GLY A 181 -3.65 -5.95 14.98
C GLY A 181 -3.39 -6.22 16.47
N LYS A 182 -3.03 -5.21 17.27
CA LYS A 182 -2.85 -5.31 18.72
C LYS A 182 -4.11 -4.97 19.54
N VAL A 183 -5.09 -4.32 18.93
CA VAL A 183 -6.33 -3.90 19.61
C VAL A 183 -7.36 -5.04 19.48
N PRO A 184 -7.88 -5.60 20.58
CA PRO A 184 -8.97 -6.58 20.49
C PRO A 184 -10.29 -5.88 20.11
N PRO A 185 -11.22 -6.57 19.42
CA PRO A 185 -12.56 -6.04 19.19
C PRO A 185 -13.23 -5.81 20.55
N VAL A 186 -13.88 -4.67 20.74
CA VAL A 186 -14.76 -4.50 21.91
C VAL A 186 -16.01 -5.33 21.63
N THR A 187 -16.13 -6.48 22.30
CA THR A 187 -17.39 -7.23 22.31
C THR A 187 -18.40 -6.35 23.03
N VAL A 188 -19.37 -5.80 22.29
CA VAL A 188 -20.58 -5.26 22.91
C VAL A 188 -21.19 -6.45 23.65
N GLN A 189 -21.10 -6.44 24.98
CA GLN A 189 -21.84 -7.39 25.80
C GLN A 189 -23.32 -7.14 25.51
N GLU A 190 -23.98 -8.12 24.92
CA GLU A 190 -25.44 -8.14 24.81
C GLU A 190 -26.01 -7.95 26.23
N SER A 191 -26.66 -6.80 26.45
CA SER A 191 -27.36 -6.42 27.67
C SER A 191 -28.81 -6.85 27.62
#